data_AF-A0A3D4S155-F1
#
_entry.id   AF-A0A3D4S155-F1
#
_cell.length_a   1.000
_cell.length_b   1.000
_cell.length_c   1.000
_cell.angle_alpha   90.00
_cell.angle_beta   90.00
_cell.angle_gamma   90.00
#
_symmetry.space_group_name_H-M   'P 1'
#
loop_
_entity.id
_entity.type
_entity.pdbx_description
1 polymer ?
#
loop_
_entity_poly.entity_id
_entity_poly.type
_entity_poly.pdbx_seq_one_letter_code
_entity_poly.pdbx_strand_id
1 'polypeptide(L)'
;MSGRRFQRISTEDIEEIVLTLYHRIIERYEAERSRIPAGNLVELCFEDLEQEPLAVMESIYRSLELKGFEQVRPRFEAYLGTVRMYRKNTYRIDKDLIRRIDARWDPVMQRWKYAPVAEGSAR
;
A
#
# COMPACT_ATOMS: atom_id res chain seq x y z
N MET A 1 9.87 -25.28 25.36
CA MET A 1 11.23 -24.75 25.20
C MET A 1 11.12 -23.28 24.80
N SER A 2 11.62 -22.35 25.63
CA SER A 2 11.55 -20.91 25.34
C SER A 2 12.71 -20.54 24.41
N GLY A 3 12.40 -20.14 23.17
CA GLY A 3 13.41 -19.67 22.21
C GLY A 3 14.06 -18.38 22.71
N ARG A 4 15.38 -18.37 22.86
CA ARG A 4 16.15 -17.18 23.23
C ARG A 4 16.05 -16.12 22.13
N ARG A 5 15.36 -15.01 22.40
CA ARG A 5 15.45 -13.78 21.60
C ARG A 5 16.60 -12.93 22.14
N PHE A 6 17.62 -12.70 21.31
CA PHE A 6 18.82 -11.94 21.70
C PHE A 6 18.62 -10.41 21.70
N GLN A 7 17.52 -9.91 21.14
CA GLN A 7 17.09 -8.52 21.26
C GLN A 7 15.67 -8.48 21.84
N ARG A 8 15.47 -7.68 22.89
CA ARG A 8 14.14 -7.34 23.42
C ARG A 8 13.69 -6.06 22.71
N ILE A 9 13.06 -6.22 21.55
CA ILE A 9 12.39 -5.11 20.88
C ILE A 9 10.97 -5.04 21.43
N SER A 10 10.58 -3.89 21.97
CA SER A 10 9.21 -3.66 22.44
C SER A 10 8.27 -3.38 21.27
N THR A 11 6.96 -3.46 21.52
CA THR A 11 5.96 -3.09 20.48
C THR A 11 6.11 -1.61 20.13
N GLU A 12 6.38 -0.78 21.13
CA GLU A 12 6.56 0.66 21.00
C GLU A 12 7.79 0.99 20.14
N ASP A 13 8.88 0.23 20.28
CA ASP A 13 10.06 0.36 19.41
C ASP A 13 9.70 0.03 17.95
N ILE A 14 8.91 -1.03 17.73
CA ILE A 14 8.47 -1.42 16.38
C ILE A 14 7.59 -0.33 15.77
N GLU A 15 6.61 0.19 16.52
CA GLU A 15 5.75 1.28 16.06
C GLU A 15 6.57 2.52 15.70
N GLU A 16 7.51 2.92 16.54
CA GLU A 16 8.34 4.09 16.29
C GLU A 16 9.23 3.91 15.05
N ILE A 17 9.79 2.71 14.87
CA ILE A 17 10.55 2.34 13.67
C ILE A 17 9.64 2.43 12.43
N VAL A 18 8.44 1.85 12.47
CA VAL A 18 7.50 1.85 11.34
C VAL A 18 7.06 3.26 10.99
N LEU A 19 6.64 4.06 11.98
CA LEU A 19 6.21 5.44 11.82
C LEU A 19 7.29 6.31 11.18
N THR A 20 8.53 6.14 11.63
CA THR A 20 9.68 6.91 11.13
C THR A 20 10.13 6.45 9.75
N LEU A 21 10.25 5.14 9.55
CA LEU A 21 10.82 4.58 8.33
C LEU A 21 9.90 4.79 7.13
N TYR A 22 8.60 4.57 7.29
CA TYR A 22 7.64 4.74 6.21
C TYR A 22 7.65 6.17 5.66
N HIS A 23 7.66 7.17 6.56
CA HIS A 23 7.73 8.57 6.17
C HIS A 23 9.00 8.86 5.34
N ARG A 24 10.17 8.41 5.82
CA ARG A 24 11.44 8.59 5.11
C ARG A 24 11.46 7.93 3.73
N ILE A 25 10.87 6.74 3.61
CA ILE A 25 10.78 6.02 2.32
C ILE A 25 9.95 6.83 1.33
N ILE A 26 8.78 7.29 1.73
CA ILE A 26 7.88 8.04 0.85
C ILE A 26 8.48 9.39 0.46
N GLU A 27 9.05 10.13 1.41
CA GLU A 27 9.71 11.40 1.10
C GLU A 27 10.86 11.21 0.10
N ARG A 28 11.66 10.17 0.27
CA ARG A 28 12.75 9.86 -0.65
C ARG A 28 12.23 9.48 -2.03
N TYR A 29 11.22 8.63 -2.09
CA TYR A 29 10.56 8.25 -3.33
C TYR A 29 10.03 9.48 -4.07
N GLU A 30 9.31 10.37 -3.39
CA GLU A 30 8.77 11.61 -3.98
C GLU A 30 9.87 12.53 -4.52
N ALA A 31 10.97 12.67 -3.80
CA ALA A 31 12.09 13.50 -4.22
C ALA A 31 12.82 12.94 -5.46
N GLU A 32 12.73 11.63 -5.70
CA GLU A 32 13.51 10.95 -6.74
C GLU A 32 12.66 10.39 -7.89
N ARG A 33 11.34 10.27 -7.76
CA ARG A 33 10.48 9.66 -8.79
C ARG A 33 10.55 10.36 -10.14
N SER A 34 10.83 11.67 -10.16
CA SER A 34 11.05 12.42 -11.40
C SER A 34 12.31 12.01 -12.16
N ARG A 35 13.21 11.23 -11.56
CA ARG A 35 14.38 10.63 -12.22
C ARG A 35 14.04 9.36 -12.98
N ILE A 36 12.86 8.78 -12.73
CA ILE A 36 12.40 7.60 -13.46
C ILE A 36 11.94 8.07 -14.86
N PRO A 37 12.43 7.45 -15.94
CA PRO A 37 12.02 7.83 -17.29
C PRO A 37 10.50 7.76 -17.48
N ALA A 38 9.97 8.65 -18.31
CA ALA A 38 8.57 8.58 -18.71
C ALA A 38 8.27 7.20 -19.33
N GLY A 39 7.13 6.61 -18.95
CA GLY A 39 6.76 5.24 -19.35
C GLY A 39 7.32 4.13 -18.46
N ASN A 40 8.15 4.44 -17.46
CA ASN A 40 8.74 3.44 -16.55
C ASN A 40 8.18 3.49 -15.11
N LEU A 41 7.13 4.28 -14.87
CA LEU A 41 6.49 4.40 -13.56
C LEU A 41 4.97 4.44 -13.71
N VAL A 42 4.28 3.65 -12.91
CA VAL A 42 2.82 3.74 -12.70
C VAL A 42 2.55 3.83 -11.22
N GLU A 43 1.79 4.85 -10.82
CA GLU A 43 1.32 5.07 -9.46
C GLU A 43 -0.19 4.82 -9.46
N LEU A 44 -0.68 4.00 -8.52
CA LEU A 44 -2.09 3.63 -8.43
C LEU A 44 -2.54 3.53 -6.98
N CYS A 45 -3.83 3.74 -6.76
CA CYS A 45 -4.49 3.56 -5.47
C CYS A 45 -4.87 2.09 -5.28
N PHE A 46 -4.67 1.55 -4.08
CA PHE A 46 -4.99 0.15 -3.81
C PHE A 46 -6.51 -0.09 -3.92
N GLU A 47 -7.33 0.85 -3.44
CA GLU A 47 -8.78 0.78 -3.49
C GLU A 47 -9.32 0.77 -4.92
N ASP A 48 -8.66 1.48 -5.85
CA ASP A 48 -9.02 1.44 -7.27
C ASP A 48 -8.74 0.05 -7.87
N LEU A 49 -7.60 -0.55 -7.50
CA LEU A 49 -7.25 -1.92 -7.92
C LEU A 49 -8.23 -2.96 -7.37
N GLU A 50 -8.76 -2.76 -6.17
CA GLU A 50 -9.77 -3.68 -5.62
C GLU A 50 -11.13 -3.54 -6.29
N GLN A 51 -11.54 -2.32 -6.63
CA GLN A 51 -12.84 -2.06 -7.25
C GLN A 51 -12.85 -2.46 -8.73
N GLU A 52 -11.80 -2.12 -9.46
CA GLU A 52 -11.72 -2.31 -10.91
C GLU A 52 -10.40 -2.98 -11.34
N PRO A 53 -10.08 -4.19 -10.85
CA PRO A 53 -8.76 -4.81 -11.02
C PRO A 53 -8.36 -4.98 -12.48
N LEU A 54 -9.27 -5.39 -13.36
CA LEU A 54 -8.95 -5.58 -14.78
C LEU A 54 -8.67 -4.27 -15.49
N ALA A 55 -9.44 -3.21 -15.19
CA ALA A 55 -9.24 -1.90 -15.80
C ALA A 55 -7.91 -1.28 -15.34
N VAL A 56 -7.59 -1.43 -14.05
CA VAL A 56 -6.30 -0.98 -13.50
C VAL A 56 -5.14 -1.76 -14.14
N MET A 57 -5.24 -3.08 -14.26
CA MET A 57 -4.21 -3.89 -14.92
C MET A 57 -4.04 -3.52 -16.40
N GLU A 58 -5.11 -3.29 -17.14
CA GLU A 58 -5.05 -2.80 -18.52
C GLU A 58 -4.34 -1.44 -18.61
N SER A 59 -4.66 -0.53 -17.67
CA SER A 59 -4.01 0.78 -17.60
C SER A 59 -2.52 0.67 -17.33
N ILE A 60 -2.09 -0.25 -16.45
CA ILE A 60 -0.66 -0.50 -16.19
C ILE A 60 0.03 -0.94 -17.48
N TYR A 61 -0.55 -1.91 -18.21
CA TYR A 61 0.01 -2.40 -19.47
C TYR A 61 0.15 -1.27 -20.48
N ARG A 62 -0.87 -0.42 -20.62
CA ARG A 62 -0.84 0.73 -21.52
C ARG A 62 0.22 1.76 -21.10
N SER A 63 0.28 2.12 -19.82
CA SER A 63 1.20 3.15 -19.31
C SER A 63 2.67 2.73 -19.38
N LEU A 64 2.95 1.44 -19.24
CA LEU A 64 4.29 0.87 -19.35
C LEU A 64 4.62 0.37 -20.77
N GLU A 65 3.73 0.63 -21.75
CA GLU A 65 3.85 0.15 -23.14
C GLU A 65 4.08 -1.37 -23.26
N LEU A 66 3.54 -2.13 -22.30
CA LEU A 66 3.64 -3.59 -22.28
C LEU A 66 2.66 -4.18 -23.30
N LYS A 67 3.19 -5.05 -24.15
CA LYS A 67 2.37 -5.86 -25.06
C LYS A 67 1.80 -7.06 -24.32
N GLY A 68 0.74 -7.65 -24.84
CA GLY A 68 0.27 -8.96 -24.37
C GLY A 68 -0.97 -8.94 -23.50
N PHE A 69 -1.60 -7.79 -23.24
CA PHE A 69 -2.71 -7.69 -22.29
C PHE A 69 -3.88 -8.61 -22.67
N GLU A 70 -4.35 -8.54 -23.91
CA GLU A 70 -5.46 -9.37 -24.40
C GLU A 70 -5.19 -10.88 -24.26
N GLN A 71 -3.93 -11.30 -24.44
CA GLN A 71 -3.55 -12.70 -24.32
C GLN A 71 -3.52 -13.17 -22.86
N VAL A 72 -3.18 -12.29 -21.90
CA VAL A 72 -3.10 -12.63 -20.48
C VAL A 72 -4.41 -12.35 -19.72
N ARG A 73 -5.28 -11.49 -20.24
CA ARG A 73 -6.56 -11.09 -19.63
C ARG A 73 -7.39 -12.28 -19.13
N PRO A 74 -7.56 -13.39 -19.88
CA PRO A 74 -8.31 -14.55 -19.37
C PRO A 74 -7.68 -15.19 -18.12
N ARG A 75 -6.35 -15.10 -17.96
CA ARG A 75 -5.65 -15.61 -16.78
C ARG A 75 -5.87 -14.70 -15.56
N PHE A 76 -5.90 -13.38 -15.78
CA PHE A 76 -6.28 -12.43 -14.71
C PHE A 76 -7.72 -12.66 -14.28
N GLU A 77 -8.65 -12.79 -15.22
CA GLU A 77 -10.07 -13.08 -14.92
C GLU A 77 -10.23 -14.39 -14.13
N ALA A 78 -9.54 -15.46 -14.54
CA ALA A 78 -9.54 -16.73 -13.82
C ALA A 78 -9.00 -16.57 -12.39
N TYR A 79 -7.88 -15.86 -12.22
CA TYR A 79 -7.28 -15.62 -10.90
C TYR A 79 -8.20 -14.79 -9.99
N LEU A 80 -8.76 -13.69 -10.51
CA LEU A 80 -9.71 -12.84 -9.79
C LEU A 80 -10.95 -13.63 -9.35
N GLY A 81 -11.38 -14.62 -10.14
CA GLY A 81 -12.40 -15.58 -9.75
C GLY A 81 -12.07 -16.39 -8.49
N THR A 82 -10.78 -16.71 -8.27
CA THR A 82 -10.34 -17.48 -7.09
C THR A 82 -10.21 -16.63 -5.82
N VAL A 83 -9.83 -15.35 -5.95
CA VAL A 83 -9.60 -14.45 -4.80
C VAL A 83 -10.85 -13.68 -4.37
N ARG A 84 -11.98 -13.80 -5.08
CA ARG A 84 -13.24 -13.09 -4.77
C ARG A 84 -13.79 -13.35 -3.36
N MET A 85 -13.39 -14.46 -2.73
CA MET A 85 -13.78 -14.80 -1.35
C MET A 85 -12.76 -14.38 -0.29
N TYR A 86 -11.69 -13.69 -0.67
CA TYR A 86 -10.71 -13.19 0.29
C TYR A 86 -11.34 -12.15 1.20
N ARG A 87 -11.30 -12.41 2.50
CA ARG A 87 -11.76 -11.48 3.54
C ARG A 87 -10.54 -10.78 4.13
N LYS A 88 -10.52 -9.46 4.03
CA LYS A 88 -9.49 -8.65 4.68
C LYS A 88 -9.51 -8.85 6.20
N ASN A 89 -8.33 -8.84 6.79
CA ASN A 89 -8.19 -8.83 8.23
C ASN A 89 -8.60 -7.47 8.79
N THR A 90 -9.53 -7.46 9.73
CA THR A 90 -9.87 -6.24 10.47
C THR A 90 -8.89 -6.07 11.62
N TYR A 91 -8.08 -5.01 11.57
CA TYR A 91 -7.18 -4.64 12.67
C TYR A 91 -7.80 -3.53 13.50
N ARG A 92 -7.73 -3.67 14.83
CA ARG A 92 -8.11 -2.61 15.76
C ARG A 92 -6.86 -1.80 16.10
N ILE A 93 -6.86 -0.53 15.71
CA ILE A 93 -5.79 0.41 16.02
C ILE A 93 -6.23 1.26 17.22
N ASP A 94 -5.33 1.45 18.19
CA ASP A 94 -5.59 2.31 19.34
C ASP A 94 -5.65 3.80 18.95
N LYS A 95 -6.45 4.59 19.68
CA LYS A 95 -6.64 6.02 19.42
C LYS A 95 -5.33 6.82 19.52
N ASP A 96 -4.40 6.41 20.38
CA ASP A 96 -3.10 7.06 20.48
C ASP A 96 -2.25 6.83 19.22
N LEU A 97 -2.24 5.60 18.71
CA LEU A 97 -1.53 5.27 17.49
C LEU A 97 -2.15 5.96 16.27
N ILE A 98 -3.48 6.07 16.18
CA ILE A 98 -4.16 6.86 15.13
C ILE A 98 -3.68 8.32 15.17
N ARG A 99 -3.68 8.95 16.35
CA ARG A 99 -3.20 10.34 16.51
C ARG A 99 -1.73 10.49 16.07
N ARG A 100 -0.87 9.52 16.39
CA ARG A 100 0.55 9.53 15.96
C ARG A 100 0.69 9.36 14.45
N ILE A 101 -0.12 8.50 13.83
CA ILE A 101 -0.17 8.31 12.38
C ILE A 101 -0.61 9.61 11.71
N ASP A 102 -1.75 10.17 12.09
CA ASP A 102 -2.30 11.39 11.50
C ASP A 102 -1.27 12.54 11.64
N ALA A 103 -0.70 12.76 12.83
CA ALA A 103 0.26 13.83 13.04
C ALA A 103 1.54 13.71 12.19
N ARG A 104 2.00 12.49 11.88
CA ARG A 104 3.27 12.26 11.18
C ARG A 104 3.08 12.04 9.68
N TRP A 105 1.96 11.49 9.26
CA TRP A 105 1.73 11.05 7.88
C TRP A 105 0.62 11.84 7.17
N ASP A 106 -0.07 12.78 7.81
CA ASP A 106 -1.08 13.64 7.16
C ASP A 106 -0.58 14.30 5.85
N PRO A 107 0.65 14.86 5.75
CA PRO A 107 1.14 15.41 4.49
C PRO A 107 1.22 14.36 3.37
N VAL A 108 1.59 13.12 3.70
CA VAL A 108 1.64 12.00 2.76
C VAL A 108 0.21 11.58 2.38
N MET A 109 -0.68 11.41 3.36
CA MET A 109 -2.07 11.02 3.12
C MET A 109 -2.81 12.01 2.23
N GLN A 110 -2.65 13.32 2.47
CA GLN A 110 -3.26 14.36 1.62
C GLN A 110 -2.73 14.31 0.19
N ARG A 111 -1.41 14.13 0.01
CA ARG A 111 -0.78 14.06 -1.30
C ARG A 111 -1.28 12.87 -2.12
N TRP A 112 -1.45 11.73 -1.46
CA TRP A 112 -1.95 10.50 -2.06
C TRP A 112 -3.48 10.38 -2.00
N LYS A 113 -4.18 11.40 -1.49
CA LYS A 113 -5.64 11.49 -1.37
C LYS A 113 -6.27 10.35 -0.56
N TYR A 114 -5.55 9.79 0.40
CA TYR A 114 -6.10 8.85 1.37
C TYR A 114 -6.88 9.59 2.45
N ALA A 115 -8.01 9.01 2.86
CA ALA A 115 -8.77 9.52 3.98
C ALA A 115 -8.01 9.26 5.30
N PRO A 116 -8.18 10.14 6.32
CA PRO A 116 -7.62 9.91 7.65
C PRO A 116 -8.06 8.57 8.24
N VAL A 117 -7.22 8.00 9.10
CA VAL A 117 -7.48 6.68 9.69
C VAL A 117 -8.63 6.78 10.69
N ALA A 118 -9.75 6.13 10.41
CA ALA A 118 -10.88 6.09 11.33
C ALA A 118 -10.73 4.98 12.40
N GLU A 119 -11.24 5.24 13.60
CA GLU A 119 -11.31 4.23 14.67
C GLU A 119 -11.99 2.95 14.17
N GLY A 120 -11.30 1.81 14.28
CA GLY A 120 -11.83 0.51 13.88
C GLY A 120 -11.72 0.16 12.39
N SER A 121 -11.02 0.95 11.58
CA SER A 121 -10.85 0.69 10.15
C SER A 121 -9.39 0.81 9.71
N ALA A 122 -8.62 -0.26 9.84
CA ALA A 122 -7.72 -0.63 8.76
C ALA A 122 -8.54 -1.57 7.86
N ARG A 123 -8.93 -1.09 6.68
CA ARG A 123 -9.79 -1.86 5.76
C ARG A 123 -9.06 -3.05 5.21
#